data_AF-A0A8C0R221-F1
#
_entry.id   AF-A0A8C0R221-F1
#
_cell.length_a   1.000
_cell.length_b   1.000
_cell.length_c   1.000
_cell.angle_alpha   90.00
_cell.angle_beta   90.00
_cell.angle_gamma   90.00
#
_symmetry.space_group_name_H-M   'P 1'
#
loop_
_entity.id
_entity.type
_entity.pdbx_description
1 polymer ?
#
loop_
_entity_poly.entity_id
_entity_poly.type
_entity_poly.pdbx_seq_one_letter_code
_entity_poly.pdbx_strand_id
1 'polypeptide(L)'
;MAQNLYSPRVRLGNWNEDIYLEEELMKDFLEKREKGQLLIQRNRRLKENLLRPMQLSISEDGYVHCGDKVMLVNSDYPETEAHLVLGGDLSLCMTPDEIQAHLSDELEVPCGLSAAQTKIPVGRNTFIILRNAMGQVLRYGQNFCLAITGGFEGKMANAKVIINHCHTNRGLAAHRHLFLSTYFGKEAEVAAHTHLDSHRVEKPRNHWMLVTGNPRKDLSTMLDLPKPPAEDSRALEQATKALEQAVDPGVQ
;
A
#
# COMPACT_ATOMS: atom_id res chain seq x y z
N MET A 1 1.45 5.36 -49.35
CA MET A 1 2.11 4.04 -49.38
C MET A 1 1.04 3.01 -49.71
N ALA A 2 1.33 2.00 -50.53
CA ALA A 2 0.34 0.97 -50.85
C ALA A 2 0.02 0.16 -49.60
N GLN A 3 -1.25 0.00 -49.27
CA GLN A 3 -1.69 -0.94 -48.24
C GLN A 3 -1.79 -2.32 -48.88
N ASN A 4 -1.33 -3.37 -48.18
CA ASN A 4 -1.51 -4.75 -48.63
C ASN A 4 -3.01 -5.11 -48.56
N LEU A 5 -3.68 -5.02 -49.72
CA LEU A 5 -5.11 -5.34 -49.90
C LEU A 5 -5.40 -6.85 -49.85
N TYR A 6 -4.36 -7.68 -49.89
CA TYR A 6 -4.44 -9.14 -49.94
C TYR A 6 -3.54 -9.77 -48.87
N SER A 7 -3.96 -10.90 -48.32
CA SER A 7 -3.14 -11.70 -47.40
C SER A 7 -1.91 -12.27 -48.13
N PRO A 8 -0.75 -12.43 -47.47
CA PRO A 8 0.45 -13.07 -48.06
C PRO A 8 0.21 -14.49 -48.62
N ARG A 9 -0.87 -15.16 -48.21
CA ARG A 9 -1.32 -16.44 -48.78
C ARG A 9 -1.76 -16.32 -50.26
N VAL A 10 -2.22 -15.14 -50.66
CA VAL A 10 -2.46 -14.79 -52.06
C VAL A 10 -1.11 -14.34 -52.63
N ARG A 11 -0.56 -15.09 -53.58
CA ARG A 11 0.78 -14.87 -54.14
C ARG A 11 0.85 -13.66 -55.08
N LEU A 12 0.63 -12.46 -54.54
CA LEU A 12 0.50 -11.21 -55.27
C LEU A 12 1.21 -10.09 -54.50
N GLY A 13 1.94 -9.22 -55.20
CA GLY A 13 2.80 -8.23 -54.56
C GLY A 13 3.97 -8.88 -53.83
N ASN A 14 4.31 -8.39 -52.63
CA ASN A 14 5.49 -8.81 -51.87
C ASN A 14 5.30 -10.08 -51.01
N TRP A 15 4.32 -10.91 -51.38
CA TRP A 15 3.85 -12.08 -50.61
C TRP A 15 4.97 -13.00 -50.09
N ASN A 16 6.07 -13.13 -50.83
CA ASN A 16 7.18 -14.01 -50.48
C ASN A 16 8.02 -13.43 -49.34
N GLU A 17 8.38 -12.15 -49.39
CA GLU A 17 9.09 -11.48 -48.28
C GLU A 17 8.20 -11.36 -47.04
N ASP A 18 6.90 -11.09 -47.23
CA ASP A 18 5.93 -11.04 -46.13
C ASP A 18 5.86 -12.40 -45.39
N ILE A 19 5.85 -13.54 -46.10
CA ILE A 19 5.89 -14.88 -45.49
C ILE A 19 7.22 -15.12 -44.77
N TYR A 20 8.37 -14.83 -45.39
CA TYR A 20 9.67 -15.04 -44.73
C TYR A 20 9.81 -14.19 -43.45
N LEU A 21 9.27 -12.97 -43.45
CA LEU A 21 9.24 -12.13 -42.26
C LEU A 21 8.32 -12.70 -41.16
N GLU A 22 7.13 -13.21 -41.52
CA GLU A 22 6.26 -13.94 -40.57
C GLU A 22 6.95 -15.17 -39.97
N GLU A 23 7.70 -15.94 -40.76
CA GLU A 23 8.46 -17.12 -40.31
C GLU A 23 9.61 -16.75 -39.36
N GLU A 24 10.38 -15.69 -39.66
CA GLU A 24 11.48 -15.24 -38.80
C GLU A 24 10.96 -14.67 -37.47
N LEU A 25 9.89 -13.87 -37.51
CA LEU A 25 9.20 -13.38 -36.30
C LEU A 25 8.64 -14.53 -35.45
N MET A 26 8.07 -15.56 -36.08
CA MET A 26 7.59 -16.75 -35.37
C MET A 26 8.75 -17.51 -34.71
N LYS A 27 9.90 -17.64 -35.39
CA LYS A 27 11.09 -18.32 -34.85
C LYS A 27 11.66 -17.59 -33.63
N ASP A 28 11.84 -16.27 -33.71
CA ASP A 28 12.27 -15.43 -32.58
C ASP A 28 11.27 -15.51 -31.40
N PHE A 29 9.97 -15.48 -31.68
CA PHE A 29 8.94 -15.66 -30.67
C PHE A 29 9.04 -17.02 -29.96
N LEU A 30 9.20 -18.12 -30.71
CA LEU A 30 9.34 -19.48 -30.15
C LEU A 30 10.60 -19.61 -29.30
N GLU A 31 11.73 -19.08 -29.77
CA GLU A 31 13.00 -19.07 -29.02
C GLU A 31 12.88 -18.28 -27.70
N LYS A 32 12.28 -17.07 -27.75
CA LYS A 32 12.02 -16.26 -26.55
C LYS A 32 11.03 -16.93 -25.60
N ARG A 33 10.04 -17.66 -26.12
CA ARG A 33 9.05 -18.42 -25.33
C ARG A 33 9.71 -19.55 -24.55
N GLU A 34 10.58 -20.31 -25.20
CA GLU A 34 11.34 -21.42 -24.58
C GLU A 34 12.34 -20.91 -23.54
N LYS A 35 12.99 -19.78 -23.81
CA LYS A 35 13.88 -19.10 -22.86
C LYS A 35 13.16 -18.37 -21.71
N GLY A 36 11.82 -18.31 -21.70
CA GLY A 36 11.05 -17.59 -20.67
C GLY A 36 11.15 -16.05 -20.75
N GLN A 37 11.64 -15.53 -21.89
CA GLN A 37 12.01 -14.13 -22.10
C GLN A 37 10.87 -13.26 -22.67
N LEU A 38 9.72 -13.84 -23.01
CA LEU A 38 8.57 -13.04 -23.46
C LEU A 38 8.13 -12.07 -22.35
N LEU A 39 7.75 -10.86 -22.74
CA LEU A 39 7.25 -9.83 -21.83
C LEU A 39 6.11 -10.34 -20.95
N ILE A 40 5.18 -11.15 -21.50
CA ILE A 40 4.09 -11.75 -20.74
C ILE A 40 4.57 -12.76 -19.68
N GLN A 41 5.64 -13.51 -19.94
CA GLN A 41 6.22 -14.48 -19.00
C GLN A 41 6.95 -13.77 -17.85
N ARG A 42 7.71 -12.71 -18.16
CA ARG A 42 8.34 -11.84 -17.14
C ARG A 42 7.31 -11.10 -16.29
N ASN A 43 6.35 -10.43 -16.93
CA ASN A 43 5.25 -9.70 -16.29
C ASN A 43 4.49 -10.59 -15.29
N ARG A 44 4.18 -11.83 -15.70
CA ARG A 44 3.53 -12.82 -14.85
C ARG A 44 4.37 -13.21 -13.64
N ARG A 45 5.66 -13.53 -13.82
CA ARG A 45 6.57 -13.89 -12.72
C ARG A 45 6.73 -12.75 -11.71
N LEU A 46 6.91 -11.52 -12.18
CA LEU A 46 7.01 -10.34 -11.33
C LEU A 46 5.68 -10.08 -10.56
N LYS A 47 4.53 -10.24 -11.21
CA LYS A 47 3.21 -10.14 -10.55
C LYS A 47 3.00 -11.25 -9.51
N GLU A 48 3.35 -12.49 -9.82
CA GLU A 48 3.25 -13.62 -8.89
C GLU A 48 4.13 -13.41 -7.64
N ASN A 49 5.31 -12.77 -7.78
CA ASN A 49 6.16 -12.39 -6.66
C ASN A 49 5.58 -11.22 -5.84
N LEU A 50 5.22 -10.11 -6.48
CA LEU A 50 4.77 -8.89 -5.78
C LEU A 50 3.35 -9.03 -5.19
N LEU A 51 2.46 -9.75 -5.87
CA LEU A 51 1.09 -10.02 -5.41
C LEU A 51 0.97 -11.34 -4.64
N ARG A 52 2.10 -11.98 -4.29
CA ARG A 52 2.12 -13.15 -3.40
C ARG A 52 1.37 -12.80 -2.11
N PRO A 53 0.34 -13.57 -1.72
CA PRO A 53 -0.35 -13.37 -0.45
C PRO A 53 0.61 -13.47 0.73
N MET A 54 0.52 -12.53 1.65
CA MET A 54 1.39 -12.44 2.83
C MET A 54 0.58 -12.61 4.10
N GLN A 55 1.12 -13.39 5.03
CA GLN A 55 0.60 -13.40 6.39
C GLN A 55 1.21 -12.22 7.15
N LEU A 56 0.35 -11.30 7.58
CA LEU A 56 0.69 -10.32 8.61
C LEU A 56 0.89 -11.06 9.93
N SER A 57 1.73 -10.52 10.80
CA SER A 57 2.17 -11.23 12.02
C SER A 57 1.06 -11.53 13.04
N ILE A 58 1.41 -12.31 14.08
CA ILE A 58 0.80 -12.55 15.43
C ILE A 58 1.18 -11.53 16.57
N SER A 59 0.30 -10.91 17.38
CA SER A 59 0.62 -10.25 18.69
C SER A 59 -0.54 -10.46 19.63
N GLU A 60 -0.16 -10.56 20.90
CA GLU A 60 -0.95 -11.00 22.04
C GLU A 60 -1.10 -9.88 23.10
N ASP A 61 -0.21 -8.88 23.08
CA ASP A 61 -0.12 -7.77 24.05
C ASP A 61 -0.73 -6.45 23.56
N GLY A 62 -0.95 -6.31 22.26
CA GLY A 62 -1.61 -5.15 21.62
C GLY A 62 -0.70 -3.99 21.20
N TYR A 63 0.63 -4.15 21.27
CA TYR A 63 1.61 -3.14 20.85
C TYR A 63 2.40 -3.56 19.61
N VAL A 64 2.98 -2.60 18.88
CA VAL A 64 3.87 -2.81 17.72
C VAL A 64 5.27 -3.12 18.22
N HIS A 65 5.94 -4.12 17.64
CA HIS A 65 7.34 -4.45 17.90
C HIS A 65 8.24 -4.18 16.68
N CYS A 66 9.54 -4.35 16.88
CA CYS A 66 10.54 -4.28 15.82
C CYS A 66 10.77 -5.70 15.27
N GLY A 67 10.49 -5.90 13.98
CA GLY A 67 10.37 -7.21 13.31
C GLY A 67 9.02 -7.41 12.61
N ASP A 68 8.05 -6.53 12.83
CA ASP A 68 6.65 -6.76 12.49
C ASP A 68 6.29 -6.63 11.01
N LYS A 69 5.59 -7.64 10.47
CA LYS A 69 4.89 -7.53 9.18
C LYS A 69 3.57 -6.80 9.35
N VAL A 70 3.50 -5.59 8.80
CA VAL A 70 2.35 -4.67 8.89
C VAL A 70 1.96 -4.11 7.51
N MET A 71 0.70 -3.72 7.35
CA MET A 71 0.27 -2.84 6.26
C MET A 71 0.18 -1.40 6.77
N LEU A 72 0.38 -0.41 5.90
CA LEU A 72 0.07 0.98 6.19
C LEU A 72 -1.21 1.37 5.44
N VAL A 73 -2.24 1.83 6.15
CA VAL A 73 -3.55 2.12 5.56
C VAL A 73 -4.02 3.54 5.89
N ASN A 74 -4.30 4.33 4.87
CA ASN A 74 -5.01 5.60 4.99
C ASN A 74 -6.52 5.32 4.90
N SER A 75 -7.26 5.57 5.98
CA SER A 75 -8.71 5.37 6.01
C SER A 75 -9.45 6.28 5.03
N ASP A 76 -10.60 5.83 4.55
CA ASP A 76 -11.51 6.70 3.79
C ASP A 76 -12.01 7.90 4.60
N TYR A 77 -12.20 9.04 3.93
CA TYR A 77 -12.73 10.27 4.51
C TYR A 77 -13.36 11.15 3.41
N PRO A 78 -14.35 12.00 3.75
CA PRO A 78 -14.95 12.91 2.77
C PRO A 78 -13.94 13.99 2.34
N GLU A 79 -13.49 13.90 1.10
CA GLU A 79 -12.57 14.86 0.49
C GLU A 79 -13.37 15.92 -0.28
N THR A 80 -13.51 17.12 0.31
CA THR A 80 -14.34 18.20 -0.27
C THR A 80 -13.61 19.03 -1.33
N GLU A 81 -12.28 18.92 -1.42
CA GLU A 81 -11.43 19.78 -2.26
C GLU A 81 -11.38 19.36 -3.75
N ALA A 82 -11.89 18.18 -4.12
CA ALA A 82 -11.76 17.63 -5.47
C ALA A 82 -13.02 16.90 -5.96
N HIS A 83 -13.37 17.08 -7.23
CA HIS A 83 -14.54 16.43 -7.86
C HIS A 83 -14.36 14.93 -8.16
N LEU A 84 -13.11 14.47 -8.30
CA LEU A 84 -12.77 13.08 -8.56
C LEU A 84 -11.70 12.63 -7.56
N VAL A 85 -12.02 11.58 -6.80
CA VAL A 85 -11.23 11.10 -5.66
C VAL A 85 -11.26 9.57 -5.65
N LEU A 86 -10.14 8.92 -5.33
CA LEU A 86 -10.14 7.49 -5.02
C LEU A 86 -10.78 7.30 -3.62
N GLY A 87 -11.99 6.76 -3.59
CA GLY A 87 -12.70 6.44 -2.34
C GLY A 87 -12.21 5.13 -1.71
N GLY A 88 -12.73 4.81 -0.52
CA GLY A 88 -12.37 3.61 0.23
C GLY A 88 -11.02 3.69 0.94
N ASP A 89 -10.66 2.63 1.66
CA ASP A 89 -9.38 2.57 2.38
C ASP A 89 -8.22 2.31 1.40
N LEU A 90 -7.10 3.03 1.58
CA LEU A 90 -5.93 2.94 0.72
C LEU A 90 -4.75 2.32 1.46
N SER A 91 -4.15 1.24 0.94
CA SER A 91 -2.89 0.71 1.46
C SER A 91 -1.69 1.33 0.74
N LEU A 92 -0.64 1.68 1.48
CA LEU A 92 0.67 1.98 0.91
C LEU A 92 1.23 0.76 0.18
N CYS A 93 1.73 0.96 -1.03
CA CYS A 93 2.27 -0.06 -1.92
C CYS A 93 3.64 0.39 -2.46
N MET A 94 4.57 -0.54 -2.65
CA MET A 94 5.71 -0.29 -3.56
C MET A 94 5.23 -0.31 -5.00
N THR A 95 5.85 0.49 -5.87
CA THR A 95 5.58 0.51 -7.30
C THR A 95 6.90 0.49 -8.07
N PRO A 96 7.23 -0.60 -8.77
CA PRO A 96 8.36 -0.62 -9.67
C PRO A 96 8.10 0.32 -10.85
N ASP A 97 9.16 0.84 -11.46
CA ASP A 97 9.04 1.59 -12.72
C ASP A 97 8.45 0.69 -13.82
N GLU A 98 7.54 1.23 -14.62
CA GLU A 98 6.78 0.47 -15.62
C GLU A 98 7.69 -0.07 -16.74
N ILE A 99 8.69 0.70 -17.17
CA ILE A 99 9.63 0.30 -18.22
C ILE A 99 10.58 -0.76 -17.67
N GLN A 100 11.13 -0.54 -16.47
CA GLN A 100 12.07 -1.49 -15.84
C GLN A 100 11.41 -2.82 -15.45
N ALA A 101 10.14 -2.80 -14.99
CA ALA A 101 9.34 -3.99 -14.69
C ALA A 101 9.12 -4.94 -15.90
N HIS A 102 9.43 -4.50 -17.12
CA HIS A 102 9.45 -5.32 -18.33
C HIS A 102 10.85 -5.87 -18.69
N LEU A 103 11.91 -5.24 -18.18
CA LEU A 103 13.30 -5.52 -18.54
C LEU A 103 14.00 -6.45 -17.54
N SER A 104 13.72 -6.30 -16.24
CA SER A 104 14.27 -7.12 -15.15
C SER A 104 13.21 -8.03 -14.50
N ASP A 105 13.67 -9.15 -13.92
CA ASP A 105 12.84 -9.98 -13.02
C ASP A 105 13.05 -9.59 -11.53
N GLU A 106 13.90 -8.60 -11.26
CA GLU A 106 14.28 -8.09 -9.93
C GLU A 106 13.72 -6.69 -9.67
N LEU A 107 13.45 -6.37 -8.40
CA LEU A 107 12.99 -5.04 -7.99
C LEU A 107 14.18 -4.06 -7.95
N GLU A 108 14.21 -3.11 -8.88
CA GLU A 108 15.20 -2.03 -8.84
C GLU A 108 14.97 -1.08 -7.64
N VAL A 109 16.08 -0.63 -7.06
CA VAL A 109 16.11 0.28 -5.90
C VAL A 109 16.85 1.55 -6.32
N PRO A 110 16.30 2.77 -6.12
CA PRO A 110 15.05 3.06 -5.39
C PRO A 110 13.77 2.75 -6.17
N CYS A 111 12.81 2.11 -5.51
CA CYS A 111 11.46 1.89 -6.07
C CYS A 111 10.49 3.01 -5.63
N GLY A 112 9.48 3.30 -6.46
CA GLY A 112 8.42 4.25 -6.12
C GLY A 112 7.47 3.74 -5.03
N LEU A 113 6.66 4.64 -4.49
CA LEU A 113 5.55 4.32 -3.58
C LEU A 113 4.24 4.90 -4.13
N SER A 114 3.14 4.20 -3.92
CA SER A 114 1.78 4.63 -4.26
C SER A 114 0.78 4.14 -3.20
N ALA A 115 -0.47 4.59 -3.31
CA ALA A 115 -1.55 4.18 -2.44
C ALA A 115 -2.66 3.49 -3.25
N ALA A 116 -2.85 2.19 -3.04
CA ALA A 116 -3.79 1.35 -3.79
C ALA A 116 -5.04 1.02 -2.97
N GLN A 117 -6.19 0.86 -3.63
CA GLN A 117 -7.46 0.47 -2.99
C GLN A 117 -7.48 -1.04 -2.71
N THR A 118 -6.73 -1.50 -1.69
CA THR A 118 -6.74 -2.90 -1.26
C THR A 118 -6.55 -3.03 0.25
N LYS A 119 -7.16 -4.07 0.81
CA LYS A 119 -6.97 -4.54 2.20
C LYS A 119 -6.31 -5.92 2.26
N ILE A 120 -6.02 -6.53 1.10
CA ILE A 120 -5.45 -7.86 1.03
C ILE A 120 -3.93 -7.73 1.26
N PRO A 121 -3.35 -8.42 2.25
CA PRO A 121 -1.92 -8.40 2.49
C PRO A 121 -1.20 -9.20 1.40
N VAL A 122 -0.30 -8.53 0.68
CA VAL A 122 0.57 -9.08 -0.36
C VAL A 122 1.99 -8.54 -0.20
N GLY A 123 2.97 -9.15 -0.87
CA GLY A 123 4.38 -8.71 -0.81
C GLY A 123 4.53 -7.21 -1.10
N ARG A 124 3.72 -6.67 -2.02
CA ARG A 124 3.71 -5.27 -2.45
C ARG A 124 3.33 -4.25 -1.37
N ASN A 125 2.50 -4.61 -0.39
CA ASN A 125 1.95 -3.69 0.63
C ASN A 125 2.25 -4.11 2.08
N THR A 126 3.14 -5.10 2.27
CA THR A 126 3.54 -5.62 3.58
C THR A 126 4.96 -5.19 3.94
N PHE A 127 5.08 -4.35 4.96
CA PHE A 127 6.33 -3.76 5.43
C PHE A 127 6.80 -4.40 6.74
N ILE A 128 8.11 -4.48 6.94
CA ILE A 128 8.74 -4.82 8.22
C ILE A 128 9.12 -3.54 8.96
N ILE A 129 8.75 -3.42 10.23
CA ILE A 129 9.22 -2.35 11.11
C ILE A 129 10.62 -2.69 11.63
N LEU A 130 11.63 -1.94 11.22
CA LEU A 130 13.02 -2.12 11.62
C LEU A 130 13.51 -1.06 12.60
N ARG A 131 14.25 -1.50 13.61
CA ARG A 131 14.99 -0.69 14.57
C ARG A 131 16.16 -1.51 15.14
N ASN A 132 17.15 -0.85 15.74
CA ASN A 132 18.41 -1.45 16.20
C ASN A 132 18.28 -2.58 17.25
N ALA A 133 17.08 -2.86 17.79
CA ALA A 133 16.82 -3.97 18.71
C ALA A 133 15.51 -4.67 18.33
N MET A 134 15.61 -5.93 17.90
CA MET A 134 14.46 -6.78 17.55
C MET A 134 13.57 -7.05 18.78
N GLY A 135 12.27 -7.19 18.57
CA GLY A 135 11.29 -7.49 19.62
C GLY A 135 11.00 -6.35 20.60
N GLN A 136 11.64 -5.17 20.48
CA GLN A 136 11.30 -4.03 21.32
C GLN A 136 10.01 -3.35 20.85
N VAL A 137 9.12 -3.03 21.78
CA VAL A 137 7.93 -2.20 21.53
C VAL A 137 8.31 -0.86 20.91
N LEU A 138 7.71 -0.53 19.77
CA LEU A 138 7.77 0.76 19.11
C LEU A 138 6.89 1.77 19.86
N ARG A 139 7.46 2.92 20.22
CA ARG A 139 6.77 3.99 20.95
C ARG A 139 6.68 5.25 20.08
N TYR A 140 5.65 6.07 20.34
CA TYR A 140 5.52 7.39 19.71
C TYR A 140 6.77 8.25 19.90
N GLY A 141 7.11 9.03 18.87
CA GLY A 141 8.32 9.87 18.85
C GLY A 141 9.63 9.11 18.61
N GLN A 142 9.61 7.78 18.48
CA GLN A 142 10.80 7.01 18.12
C GLN A 142 10.99 6.95 16.59
N ASN A 143 12.24 7.09 16.15
CA ASN A 143 12.63 6.82 14.77
C ASN A 143 12.68 5.30 14.51
N PHE A 144 12.09 4.87 13.41
CA PHE A 144 12.12 3.51 12.89
C PHE A 144 12.22 3.55 11.36
N CYS A 145 12.58 2.42 10.75
CA CYS A 145 12.58 2.25 9.30
C CYS A 145 11.47 1.29 8.88
N LEU A 146 10.89 1.51 7.70
CA LEU A 146 10.01 0.55 7.03
C LEU A 146 10.83 -0.16 5.95
N ALA A 147 10.99 -1.47 6.08
CA ALA A 147 11.62 -2.32 5.07
C ALA A 147 10.57 -3.14 4.31
N ILE A 148 10.95 -3.62 3.14
CA ILE A 148 10.12 -4.53 2.33
C ILE A 148 10.40 -5.97 2.76
N THR A 149 9.35 -6.80 2.85
CA THR A 149 9.44 -8.11 3.49
C THR A 149 10.12 -9.18 2.63
N GLY A 150 11.22 -9.75 3.15
CA GLY A 150 11.81 -11.04 2.73
C GLY A 150 11.74 -12.13 3.82
N GLY A 151 10.70 -12.12 4.67
CA GLY A 151 10.70 -12.72 6.02
C GLY A 151 11.30 -11.72 7.04
N PHE A 152 10.90 -11.56 8.31
CA PHE A 152 10.29 -12.43 9.35
C PHE A 152 9.26 -11.61 10.21
N GLU A 153 8.87 -11.99 11.46
CA GLU A 153 7.53 -11.67 12.10
C GLU A 153 7.50 -10.75 13.37
N GLY A 154 6.32 -10.15 13.76
CA GLY A 154 6.08 -9.46 15.07
C GLY A 154 4.68 -8.84 15.55
N LYS A 155 3.91 -7.98 14.81
CA LYS A 155 2.65 -7.18 15.20
C LYS A 155 2.72 -6.19 16.42
N MET A 156 1.73 -5.30 16.76
CA MET A 156 0.33 -4.91 16.35
C MET A 156 0.08 -3.38 16.50
N ALA A 157 -0.67 -2.74 15.58
CA ALA A 157 -1.28 -1.43 15.84
C ALA A 157 -2.71 -1.31 15.29
N ASN A 158 -3.45 -0.33 15.82
CA ASN A 158 -4.74 0.16 15.31
C ASN A 158 -4.99 1.65 15.64
N ALA A 159 -3.92 2.40 15.95
CA ALA A 159 -4.01 3.85 16.18
C ALA A 159 -3.78 4.60 14.85
N LYS A 160 -4.42 5.77 14.72
CA LYS A 160 -4.03 6.73 13.69
C LYS A 160 -2.69 7.35 14.08
N VAL A 161 -1.71 7.24 13.20
CA VAL A 161 -0.35 7.73 13.36
C VAL A 161 -0.03 8.73 12.24
N ILE A 162 0.80 9.71 12.57
CA ILE A 162 1.48 10.56 11.59
C ILE A 162 2.90 10.00 11.43
N ILE A 163 3.32 9.76 10.18
CA ILE A 163 4.66 9.25 9.87
C ILE A 163 5.45 10.39 9.26
N ASN A 164 6.35 10.98 10.05
CA ASN A 164 7.23 12.07 9.59
C ASN A 164 8.56 11.52 9.07
N HIS A 165 8.96 11.96 7.88
CA HIS A 165 10.30 11.69 7.37
C HIS A 165 11.33 12.50 8.18
N CYS A 166 12.20 11.81 8.93
CA CYS A 166 13.04 12.40 9.98
C CYS A 166 13.97 13.54 9.50
N HIS A 167 14.41 13.53 8.24
CA HIS A 167 15.32 14.54 7.71
C HIS A 167 14.62 15.80 7.17
N THR A 168 13.40 15.67 6.65
CA THR A 168 12.62 16.82 6.11
C THR A 168 11.53 17.31 7.07
N ASN A 169 11.26 16.55 8.13
CA ASN A 169 10.18 16.74 9.09
C ASN A 169 8.79 16.93 8.43
N ARG A 170 8.56 16.24 7.30
CA ARG A 170 7.28 16.25 6.58
C ARG A 170 6.55 14.93 6.77
N GLY A 171 5.25 15.00 6.98
CA GLY A 171 4.36 13.85 7.11
C GLY A 171 4.15 13.13 5.77
N LEU A 172 4.04 11.81 5.81
CA LEU A 172 3.60 11.00 4.68
C LEU A 172 2.12 11.32 4.37
N ALA A 173 1.80 11.62 3.11
CA ALA A 173 0.45 11.97 2.66
C ALA A 173 0.00 11.09 1.50
N ALA A 174 -1.27 10.65 1.52
CA ALA A 174 -1.94 10.03 0.38
C ALA A 174 -2.78 11.08 -0.36
N HIS A 175 -2.43 11.36 -1.62
CA HIS A 175 -3.13 12.33 -2.47
C HIS A 175 -4.23 11.64 -3.28
N ARG A 176 -5.38 11.44 -2.65
CA ARG A 176 -6.54 10.71 -3.22
C ARG A 176 -7.09 11.26 -4.55
N HIS A 177 -6.76 12.50 -4.90
CA HIS A 177 -7.16 13.19 -6.13
C HIS A 177 -6.08 13.19 -7.22
N LEU A 178 -4.83 12.84 -6.89
CA LEU A 178 -3.72 12.70 -7.84
C LEU A 178 -3.58 11.24 -8.20
N PHE A 179 -3.97 10.92 -9.44
CA PHE A 179 -4.02 9.55 -9.92
C PHE A 179 -2.74 9.18 -10.67
N LEU A 180 -2.08 8.12 -10.21
CA LEU A 180 -1.00 7.46 -10.93
C LEU A 180 -1.58 6.33 -11.77
N SER A 181 -1.25 6.31 -13.06
CA SER A 181 -1.37 5.10 -13.88
C SER A 181 -0.14 4.26 -13.60
N THR A 182 -0.31 3.15 -12.88
CA THR A 182 0.77 2.23 -12.54
C THR A 182 0.59 0.92 -13.30
N TYR A 183 1.64 0.12 -13.32
CA TYR A 183 1.63 -1.28 -13.78
C TYR A 183 0.52 -2.17 -13.17
N PHE A 184 -0.02 -1.79 -12.01
CA PHE A 184 -1.11 -2.48 -11.31
C PHE A 184 -2.49 -1.85 -11.51
N GLY A 185 -2.58 -0.75 -12.26
CA GLY A 185 -3.79 0.02 -12.51
C GLY A 185 -3.74 1.42 -11.88
N LYS A 186 -4.93 2.00 -11.69
CA LYS A 186 -5.13 3.37 -11.21
C LYS A 186 -4.99 3.45 -9.69
N GLU A 187 -4.02 4.21 -9.22
CA GLU A 187 -3.67 4.36 -7.80
C GLU A 187 -3.55 5.84 -7.41
N ALA A 188 -3.45 6.13 -6.11
CA ALA A 188 -3.22 7.48 -5.61
C ALA A 188 -1.72 7.75 -5.39
N GLU A 189 -1.30 8.99 -5.62
CA GLU A 189 0.07 9.44 -5.36
C GLU A 189 0.36 9.51 -3.84
N VAL A 190 1.59 9.20 -3.45
CA VAL A 190 2.07 9.30 -2.07
C VAL A 190 3.27 10.24 -2.01
N ALA A 191 3.21 11.24 -1.14
CA ALA A 191 4.22 12.29 -1.04
C ALA A 191 4.60 12.59 0.42
N ALA A 192 5.80 13.14 0.62
CA ALA A 192 6.23 13.69 1.91
C ALA A 192 5.78 15.15 2.03
N HIS A 193 4.55 15.38 2.51
CA HIS A 193 3.94 16.70 2.65
C HIS A 193 2.98 16.76 3.86
N THR A 194 3.21 17.70 4.77
CA THR A 194 2.32 17.92 5.94
C THR A 194 1.19 18.87 5.57
N HIS A 195 -0.02 18.35 5.39
CA HIS A 195 -1.22 19.17 5.25
C HIS A 195 -1.82 19.48 6.61
N LEU A 196 -1.96 20.77 6.93
CA LEU A 196 -2.58 21.24 8.17
C LEU A 196 -3.97 21.85 7.91
N ASP A 197 -4.83 21.82 8.91
CA ASP A 197 -6.10 22.55 8.96
C ASP A 197 -5.93 23.98 9.54
N SER A 198 -7.04 24.70 9.74
CA SER A 198 -7.08 26.02 10.35
C SER A 198 -6.58 26.07 11.80
N HIS A 199 -6.56 24.93 12.49
CA HIS A 199 -6.13 24.78 13.89
C HIS A 199 -4.70 24.23 14.00
N ARG A 200 -3.98 24.09 12.87
CA ARG A 200 -2.64 23.49 12.76
C ARG A 200 -2.59 22.01 13.12
N VAL A 201 -3.69 21.28 12.96
CA VAL A 201 -3.77 19.82 13.11
C VAL A 201 -3.64 19.17 11.73
N GLU A 202 -2.99 18.01 11.65
CA GLU A 202 -2.82 17.25 10.42
C GLU A 202 -4.15 16.82 9.79
N LYS A 203 -4.30 17.07 8.48
CA LYS A 203 -5.48 16.65 7.71
C LYS A 203 -5.55 15.12 7.55
N PRO A 204 -6.74 14.55 7.28
CA PRO A 204 -6.93 13.12 6.98
C PRO A 204 -5.99 12.50 5.93
N ARG A 205 -5.47 13.29 4.98
CA ARG A 205 -4.42 12.87 4.03
C ARG A 205 -3.15 12.33 4.70
N ASN A 206 -2.82 12.83 5.89
CA ASN A 206 -1.62 12.47 6.65
C ASN A 206 -1.86 11.38 7.72
N HIS A 207 -3.12 11.00 7.98
CA HIS A 207 -3.43 9.95 8.93
C HIS A 207 -3.22 8.56 8.31
N TRP A 208 -2.29 7.80 8.87
CA TRP A 208 -2.08 6.39 8.54
C TRP A 208 -2.45 5.50 9.72
N MET A 209 -2.77 4.26 9.46
CA MET A 209 -2.89 3.22 10.48
C MET A 209 -1.92 2.11 10.10
N LEU A 210 -1.06 1.74 11.04
CA LEU A 210 -0.35 0.47 10.97
C LEU A 210 -1.39 -0.62 11.25
N VAL A 211 -1.56 -1.55 10.32
CA VAL A 211 -2.58 -2.60 10.33
C VAL A 211 -1.89 -3.96 10.31
N THR A 212 -2.41 -4.89 11.09
CA THR A 212 -1.77 -6.18 11.32
C THR A 212 -2.76 -7.34 11.26
N GLY A 213 -2.28 -8.59 11.37
CA GLY A 213 -3.12 -9.78 11.30
C GLY A 213 -4.17 -9.85 12.43
N ASN A 214 -5.28 -10.52 12.18
CA ASN A 214 -6.32 -10.75 13.18
C ASN A 214 -5.98 -12.02 13.99
N PRO A 215 -5.90 -11.97 15.34
CA PRO A 215 -5.64 -13.17 16.14
C PRO A 215 -6.79 -14.21 16.10
N ARG A 216 -7.96 -13.86 15.55
CA ARG A 216 -9.13 -14.75 15.44
C ARG A 216 -9.29 -15.43 14.07
N LYS A 217 -8.51 -15.02 13.06
CA LYS A 217 -8.55 -15.55 11.68
C LYS A 217 -7.21 -15.31 10.97
N ASP A 218 -6.51 -16.38 10.64
CA ASP A 218 -5.13 -16.36 10.09
C ASP A 218 -4.93 -15.59 8.78
N LEU A 219 -6.03 -15.28 8.06
CA LEU A 219 -6.03 -14.58 6.77
C LEU A 219 -6.79 -13.24 6.79
N SER A 220 -7.35 -12.82 7.92
CA SER A 220 -8.08 -11.53 8.01
C SER A 220 -7.21 -10.44 8.65
N THR A 221 -7.47 -9.19 8.27
CA THR A 221 -6.83 -8.03 8.87
C THR A 221 -7.58 -7.57 10.12
N MET A 222 -6.94 -6.74 10.95
CA MET A 222 -7.63 -6.06 12.06
C MET A 222 -8.71 -5.06 11.58
N LEU A 223 -8.71 -4.64 10.30
CA LEU A 223 -9.75 -3.78 9.73
C LEU A 223 -11.12 -4.48 9.58
N ASP A 224 -11.12 -5.81 9.58
CA ASP A 224 -12.33 -6.63 9.40
C ASP A 224 -13.10 -6.85 10.72
N LEU A 225 -12.58 -6.34 11.83
CA LEU A 225 -13.29 -6.34 13.11
C LEU A 225 -14.34 -5.21 13.14
N PRO A 226 -15.53 -5.45 13.70
CA PRO A 226 -16.44 -4.35 14.01
C PRO A 226 -15.71 -3.38 14.94
N LYS A 227 -15.80 -2.08 14.66
CA LYS A 227 -15.26 -1.05 15.55
C LYS A 227 -15.80 -1.31 16.96
N PRO A 228 -14.95 -1.36 18.00
CA PRO A 228 -15.45 -1.40 19.36
C PRO A 228 -16.40 -0.19 19.53
N PRO A 229 -17.51 -0.33 20.28
CA PRO A 229 -18.29 0.83 20.66
C PRO A 229 -17.33 1.81 21.33
N ALA A 230 -17.31 3.05 20.83
CA ALA A 230 -16.52 4.07 21.48
C ALA A 230 -17.07 4.23 22.89
N GLU A 231 -16.27 3.90 23.91
CA GLU A 231 -16.58 4.36 25.26
C GLU A 231 -16.51 5.88 25.19
N ASP A 232 -17.68 6.51 25.23
CA ASP A 232 -17.81 7.96 25.17
C ASP A 232 -17.05 8.55 26.37
N SER A 233 -15.84 9.02 26.12
CA SER A 233 -15.04 9.74 27.12
C SER A 233 -15.81 10.94 27.68
N ARG A 234 -16.74 11.50 26.89
CA ARG A 234 -17.73 12.50 27.30
C ARG A 234 -18.71 12.00 28.38
N ALA A 235 -19.13 10.74 28.33
CA ALA A 235 -20.03 10.17 29.35
C ALA A 235 -19.29 9.97 30.68
N LEU A 236 -18.01 9.58 30.65
CA LEU A 236 -17.16 9.50 31.85
C LEU A 236 -16.86 10.90 32.43
N GLU A 237 -16.61 11.89 31.58
CA GLU A 237 -16.38 13.29 31.97
C GLU A 237 -17.66 13.98 32.50
N GLN A 238 -18.83 13.59 32.01
CA GLN A 238 -20.13 14.02 32.55
C GLN A 238 -20.48 13.32 33.87
N ALA A 239 -20.18 12.02 34.01
CA ALA A 239 -20.39 11.28 35.25
C ALA A 239 -19.49 11.79 36.39
N THR A 240 -18.23 12.10 36.10
CA THR A 240 -17.30 12.71 37.08
C THR A 240 -17.77 14.11 37.51
N LYS A 241 -18.17 14.98 36.58
CA LYS A 241 -18.76 16.29 36.92
C LYS A 241 -20.07 16.20 37.72
N ALA A 242 -20.93 15.22 37.41
CA ALA A 242 -22.17 15.01 38.16
C ALA A 242 -21.90 14.50 39.60
N LEU A 243 -20.86 13.69 39.79
CA LEU A 243 -20.40 13.26 41.11
C LEU A 243 -19.77 14.41 41.91
N GLU A 244 -18.96 15.27 41.28
CA GLU A 244 -18.40 16.47 41.93
C GLU A 244 -19.50 17.46 42.37
N GLN A 245 -20.56 17.62 41.58
CA GLN A 245 -21.70 18.50 41.93
C GLN A 245 -22.64 17.92 43.01
N ALA A 246 -22.60 16.61 43.27
CA ALA A 246 -23.46 15.95 44.25
C ALA A 246 -22.90 15.97 45.69
N VAL A 247 -21.64 16.37 45.86
CA VAL A 247 -20.91 16.27 47.15
C VAL A 247 -21.05 17.54 48.02
N ASP A 248 -21.57 18.65 47.48
CA ASP A 248 -21.60 19.95 48.19
C ASP A 248 -22.99 20.62 48.28
N PRO A 249 -23.91 20.10 49.13
CA PRO A 249 -24.99 20.89 49.71
C PRO A 249 -24.47 21.56 50.99
N GLY A 250 -24.01 22.81 50.84
CA GLY A 250 -23.38 23.57 51.92
C GLY A 250 -24.24 23.76 53.17
N VAL A 251 -23.56 23.78 54.32
CA VAL A 251 -24.10 24.14 55.63
C VAL A 251 -24.51 25.62 55.65
N GLN A 252 -25.79 25.91 55.93
CA GLN A 252 -26.26 27.11 56.64
C GLN A 252 -27.66 26.87 57.23
#